data_AF-A0A937I2M6-F1
#
_entry.id   AF-A0A937I2M6-F1
#
_cell.length_a   1.000
_cell.length_b   1.000
_cell.length_c   1.000
_cell.angle_alpha   90.00
_cell.angle_beta   90.00
_cell.angle_gamma   90.00
#
_symmetry.space_group_name_H-M   'P 1'
#
loop_
_entity.id
_entity.type
_entity.pdbx_description
1 polymer ?
#
loop_
_entity_poly.entity_id
_entity_poly.type
_entity_poly.pdbx_seq_one_letter_code
_entity_poly.pdbx_strand_id
1 'polypeptide(L)'
;MIEDHSLSAQGRTLNKGTALAGVNHANVHLPPPVIHATGVIAGFVLYEYSAFKVPASLLLNGLGVILVLISMIIAGSAFRQFARSDNPVPPNQPINELMSSGPFRYTRNPLYLALALLHGGIGLVTGNAWILLTLPPVLLIVRYYVIAREEAYLARRFGQNYLDYQARVRRWF
;
A
#
# COMPACT_ATOMS: atom_id res chain seq x y z
N MET A 1 16.18 -54.63 -44.93
CA MET A 1 15.97 -54.14 -43.54
C MET A 1 15.74 -52.64 -43.66
N ILE A 2 14.57 -52.25 -44.18
CA ILE A 2 13.38 -51.75 -43.45
C ILE A 2 13.66 -50.45 -42.69
N GLU A 3 12.91 -49.44 -43.09
CA GLU A 3 12.81 -48.05 -42.63
C GLU A 3 12.54 -47.94 -41.11
N ASP A 4 12.94 -46.82 -40.50
CA ASP A 4 12.05 -46.12 -39.57
C ASP A 4 12.33 -44.61 -39.52
N HIS A 5 11.23 -43.93 -39.28
CA HIS A 5 10.81 -42.56 -39.36
C HIS A 5 11.47 -41.58 -38.39
N SER A 6 11.61 -40.36 -38.92
CA SER A 6 11.27 -39.08 -38.29
C SER A 6 10.95 -39.10 -36.79
N LEU A 7 11.82 -38.53 -35.95
CA LEU A 7 11.39 -37.84 -34.74
C LEU A 7 12.31 -36.65 -34.40
N SER A 8 11.66 -35.48 -34.36
CA SER A 8 11.84 -34.44 -33.36
C SER A 8 12.97 -33.43 -33.52
N ALA A 9 12.67 -32.41 -34.32
CA ALA A 9 13.01 -31.04 -34.00
C ALA A 9 12.33 -30.61 -32.67
N GLN A 10 12.95 -30.85 -31.53
CA GLN A 10 12.57 -30.21 -30.25
C GLN A 10 13.81 -29.97 -29.38
N GLY A 11 14.04 -28.70 -29.05
CA GLY A 11 15.13 -28.28 -28.17
C GLY A 11 15.42 -26.78 -28.18
N ARG A 12 14.49 -25.96 -28.69
CA ARG A 12 14.45 -24.53 -28.39
C ARG A 12 14.03 -24.36 -26.93
N THR A 13 14.71 -23.44 -26.25
CA THR A 13 14.30 -22.74 -25.01
C THR A 13 14.41 -23.48 -23.67
N LEU A 14 15.63 -23.66 -23.18
CA LEU A 14 15.96 -23.57 -21.75
C LEU A 14 17.17 -22.64 -21.72
N ASN A 15 17.18 -21.45 -21.13
CA ASN A 15 16.90 -21.19 -19.73
C ASN A 15 16.87 -19.65 -19.54
N LYS A 16 15.69 -19.03 -19.54
CA LYS A 16 15.49 -17.64 -19.05
C LYS A 16 14.71 -17.61 -17.72
N GLY A 17 14.38 -18.78 -17.18
CA GLY A 17 13.55 -18.92 -15.97
C GLY A 17 14.30 -18.84 -14.65
N THR A 18 15.64 -18.93 -14.66
CA THR A 18 16.45 -19.00 -13.43
C THR A 18 16.96 -17.65 -12.93
N ALA A 19 16.78 -16.55 -13.68
CA ALA A 19 17.29 -15.22 -13.30
C ALA A 19 16.33 -14.38 -12.45
N LEU A 20 15.10 -14.84 -12.19
CA LEU A 20 14.09 -14.07 -11.44
C LEU A 20 13.82 -14.61 -10.01
N ALA A 21 14.54 -15.63 -9.56
CA ALA A 21 14.35 -16.26 -8.25
C ALA A 21 14.81 -15.39 -7.04
N GLY A 22 15.22 -14.14 -7.27
CA GLY A 22 15.93 -13.32 -6.28
C GLY A 22 15.16 -12.17 -5.65
N VAL A 23 13.90 -11.89 -6.02
CA VAL A 23 13.15 -10.76 -5.42
C VAL A 23 11.76 -11.23 -5.01
N ASN A 24 11.70 -11.98 -3.91
CA ASN A 24 10.50 -12.71 -3.47
C ASN A 24 9.47 -11.91 -2.67
N HIS A 25 9.71 -10.63 -2.37
CA HIS A 25 8.71 -9.69 -1.82
C HIS A 25 9.36 -8.31 -1.68
N ALA A 26 8.53 -7.26 -1.62
CA ALA A 26 9.00 -6.00 -1.07
C ALA A 26 9.35 -6.28 0.40
N ASN A 27 10.63 -6.35 0.73
CA ASN A 27 11.14 -6.74 2.05
C ASN A 27 10.86 -5.69 3.13
N VAL A 28 9.58 -5.36 3.32
CA VAL A 28 9.09 -4.38 4.28
C VAL A 28 8.84 -5.11 5.59
N HIS A 29 9.82 -5.06 6.50
CA HIS A 29 9.71 -5.70 7.81
C HIS A 29 8.64 -5.08 8.72
N LEU A 30 8.12 -3.89 8.38
CA LEU A 30 7.18 -3.16 9.21
C LEU A 30 5.89 -2.84 8.44
N PRO A 31 4.77 -3.51 8.76
CA PRO A 31 3.50 -3.29 8.06
C PRO A 31 3.07 -1.82 8.23
N PRO A 32 2.58 -1.16 7.17
CA PRO A 32 2.10 0.22 7.26
C PRO A 32 1.04 0.47 8.33
N PRO A 33 0.06 -0.44 8.58
CA PRO A 33 -0.85 -0.30 9.71
C PRO A 33 -0.14 -0.18 11.07
N VAL A 34 0.96 -0.91 11.26
CA VAL A 34 1.77 -0.84 12.49
C VAL A 34 2.45 0.54 12.60
N ILE A 35 2.99 1.08 11.51
CA ILE A 35 3.59 2.42 11.50
C ILE A 35 2.56 3.49 11.90
N HIS A 36 1.35 3.45 11.31
CA HIS A 36 0.29 4.38 11.70
C HIS A 36 -0.15 4.18 13.15
N ALA A 37 -0.34 2.94 13.61
CA ALA A 37 -0.71 2.63 14.99
C ALA A 37 0.34 3.15 15.99
N THR A 38 1.63 2.98 15.70
CA THR A 38 2.71 3.52 16.55
C THR A 38 2.66 5.05 16.64
N GLY A 39 2.40 5.76 15.53
CA GLY A 39 2.23 7.21 15.54
C GLY A 39 1.01 7.68 16.34
N VAL A 40 -0.11 6.96 16.25
CA VAL A 40 -1.33 7.25 17.03
C VAL A 40 -1.09 7.00 18.52
N ILE A 41 -0.48 5.87 18.88
CA ILE A 41 -0.13 5.55 20.28
C ILE A 41 0.83 6.60 20.85
N ALA A 42 1.86 6.97 20.09
CA ALA A 42 2.78 8.04 20.49
C ALA A 42 2.04 9.38 20.71
N GLY A 43 1.08 9.72 19.84
CA GLY A 43 0.24 10.90 20.01
C GLY A 43 -0.63 10.87 21.27
N PHE A 44 -1.17 9.71 21.64
CA PHE A 44 -1.89 9.55 22.92
C PHE A 44 -0.97 9.69 24.13
N VAL A 45 0.21 9.06 24.09
CA VAL A 45 1.22 9.18 25.16
C VAL A 45 1.63 10.65 25.33
N LEU A 46 1.96 11.34 24.24
CA LEU A 46 2.34 12.76 24.27
C LEU A 46 1.21 13.64 24.83
N TYR A 47 -0.04 13.36 24.44
CA TYR A 47 -1.20 14.09 24.94
C TYR A 47 -1.36 13.96 26.46
N GLU A 48 -1.18 12.76 27.01
CA GLU A 48 -1.30 12.52 28.46
C GLU A 48 -0.29 13.34 29.27
N TYR A 49 0.94 13.47 28.79
CA TYR A 49 2.00 14.25 29.45
C TYR A 49 1.99 15.74 29.08
N SER A 50 1.12 16.17 28.17
CA SER A 50 1.07 17.57 27.74
C SER A 50 0.12 18.41 28.60
N ALA A 51 0.56 19.62 28.96
CA ALA A 51 -0.32 20.65 29.52
C ALA A 51 -1.27 21.25 28.46
N PHE A 52 -0.97 21.04 27.17
CA PHE A 52 -1.73 21.58 26.05
C PHE A 52 -2.80 20.60 25.59
N LYS A 53 -4.05 20.88 25.95
CA LYS A 53 -5.23 20.12 25.54
C LYS A 53 -6.12 21.01 24.69
N VAL A 54 -6.48 20.54 23.49
CA VAL A 54 -7.41 21.27 22.63
C VAL A 54 -8.82 21.02 23.15
N PRO A 55 -9.65 22.07 23.35
CA PRO A 55 -11.03 21.88 23.78
C PRO A 55 -11.81 21.09 22.72
N ALA A 56 -12.73 20.24 23.17
CA ALA A 56 -13.58 19.45 22.29
C ALA A 56 -14.40 20.37 21.37
N SER A 57 -14.44 20.07 20.07
CA SER A 57 -15.16 20.85 19.07
C SER A 57 -16.03 19.93 18.22
N LEU A 58 -17.35 20.08 18.31
CA LEU A 58 -18.30 19.26 17.53
C LEU A 58 -18.03 19.32 16.03
N LEU A 59 -17.59 20.48 15.53
CA LEU A 59 -17.22 20.66 14.13
C LEU A 59 -15.99 19.81 13.77
N LEU A 60 -14.91 19.91 14.55
CA LEU A 60 -13.68 19.14 14.29
C LEU A 60 -13.93 17.64 14.45
N ASN A 61 -14.69 17.24 15.46
CA ASN A 61 -15.07 15.85 15.68
C ASN A 61 -15.91 15.32 14.51
N GLY A 62 -16.88 16.11 14.03
CA GLY A 62 -17.71 15.77 12.86
C GLY A 62 -16.88 15.60 11.58
N LEU A 63 -15.92 16.52 11.33
CA LEU A 63 -14.96 16.38 10.23
C LEU A 63 -14.11 15.11 10.38
N GLY A 64 -13.67 14.81 11.61
CA GLY A 64 -12.94 13.58 11.92
C GLY A 64 -13.73 12.31 11.58
N VAL A 65 -15.02 12.26 11.95
CA VAL A 65 -15.90 11.14 11.59
C VAL A 65 -16.03 11.00 10.08
N ILE A 66 -16.22 12.11 9.36
CA ILE A 66 -16.29 12.10 7.90
C ILE A 66 -14.98 11.53 7.29
N LEU A 67 -13.82 11.94 7.79
CA LEU A 67 -12.53 11.40 7.33
C LEU A 67 -12.40 9.88 7.58
N VAL A 68 -12.84 9.40 8.74
CA VAL A 68 -12.84 7.96 9.05
C VAL A 68 -13.77 7.21 8.10
N LEU A 69 -14.97 7.71 7.83
CA LEU A 69 -15.91 7.08 6.90
C LEU A 69 -15.34 7.02 5.47
N ILE A 70 -14.73 8.11 5.00
CA ILE A 70 -14.05 8.14 3.68
C ILE A 70 -12.92 7.12 3.64
N SER A 71 -12.10 7.04 4.70
CA SER A 71 -11.05 6.04 4.83
C SER A 71 -11.59 4.62 4.70
N MET A 72 -12.67 4.29 5.41
CA MET A 72 -13.31 2.97 5.36
C MET A 72 -13.85 2.64 3.96
N ILE A 73 -14.43 3.62 3.26
CA ILE A 73 -14.91 3.44 1.88
C ILE A 73 -13.74 3.14 0.94
N ILE A 74 -12.65 3.90 1.02
CA ILE A 74 -11.46 3.69 0.19
C ILE A 74 -10.84 2.32 0.49
N ALA A 75 -10.58 2.00 1.76
CA ALA A 75 -10.01 0.72 2.17
C ALA A 75 -10.89 -0.46 1.73
N GLY A 76 -12.20 -0.38 1.99
CA GLY A 76 -13.15 -1.41 1.58
C GLY A 76 -13.20 -1.58 0.06
N SER A 77 -13.12 -0.49 -0.71
CA SER A 77 -13.05 -0.58 -2.18
C SER A 77 -11.76 -1.24 -2.68
N ALA A 78 -10.63 -0.97 -2.03
CA ALA A 78 -9.35 -1.58 -2.38
C ALA A 78 -9.34 -3.08 -2.02
N PHE A 79 -9.81 -3.45 -0.82
CA PHE A 79 -9.93 -4.84 -0.41
C PHE A 79 -10.89 -5.64 -1.28
N ARG A 80 -12.02 -5.07 -1.70
CA ARG A 80 -12.92 -5.72 -2.67
C ARG A 80 -12.23 -6.02 -3.99
N GLN A 81 -11.28 -5.19 -4.40
CA GLN A 81 -10.52 -5.42 -5.62
C GLN A 81 -9.45 -6.49 -5.45
N PHE A 82 -8.73 -6.48 -4.32
CA PHE A 82 -7.83 -7.58 -3.96
C PHE A 82 -8.57 -8.92 -3.91
N ALA A 83 -9.74 -8.97 -3.28
CA ALA A 83 -10.57 -10.17 -3.18
C ALA A 83 -11.11 -10.67 -4.55
N ARG A 84 -11.11 -9.82 -5.57
CA ARG A 84 -11.49 -10.16 -6.95
C ARG A 84 -10.30 -10.47 -7.85
N SER A 85 -9.08 -10.21 -7.39
CA SER A 85 -7.85 -10.47 -8.15
C SER A 85 -7.26 -11.80 -7.72
N ASP A 86 -6.54 -12.48 -8.62
CA ASP A 86 -5.74 -13.67 -8.31
C ASP A 86 -4.43 -13.33 -7.55
N ASN A 87 -4.38 -12.15 -6.93
CA ASN A 87 -3.26 -11.74 -6.12
C ASN A 87 -3.38 -12.35 -4.72
N PRO A 88 -2.33 -13.03 -4.23
CA PRO A 88 -2.31 -13.52 -2.87
C PRO A 88 -2.50 -12.39 -1.86
N VAL A 89 -3.40 -12.59 -0.90
CA VAL A 89 -3.57 -11.70 0.25
C VAL A 89 -2.33 -11.65 1.17
N PRO A 90 -1.50 -12.71 1.30
CA PRO A 90 -0.25 -12.63 2.05
C PRO A 90 0.81 -11.75 1.35
N PRO A 91 1.47 -10.83 2.07
CA PRO A 91 2.49 -9.92 1.52
C PRO A 91 3.76 -10.61 0.99
N ASN A 92 3.89 -11.93 1.22
CA ASN A 92 5.09 -12.72 0.89
C ASN A 92 4.96 -13.56 -0.38
N GLN A 93 3.92 -13.36 -1.19
CA GLN A 93 3.76 -14.08 -2.45
C GLN A 93 3.81 -13.10 -3.65
N PRO A 94 4.25 -13.57 -4.83
CA PRO A 94 4.37 -12.71 -6.00
C PRO A 94 2.98 -12.19 -6.42
N ILE A 95 2.91 -10.88 -6.66
CA ILE A 95 1.73 -10.24 -7.25
C ILE A 95 1.65 -10.73 -8.70
N ASN A 96 0.52 -11.31 -9.07
CA ASN A 96 0.26 -11.93 -10.37
C ASN A 96 -0.28 -10.90 -11.36
N GLU A 97 -1.06 -9.93 -10.88
CA GLU A 97 -1.73 -8.95 -11.72
C GLU A 97 -1.54 -7.52 -11.18
N LEU A 98 -1.21 -6.59 -12.08
CA LEU A 98 -1.15 -5.17 -11.76
C LEU A 98 -2.58 -4.61 -11.65
N MET A 99 -3.02 -4.28 -10.43
CA MET A 99 -4.33 -3.65 -10.22
C MET A 99 -4.34 -2.21 -10.70
N SER A 100 -5.17 -1.91 -11.70
CA SER A 100 -5.34 -0.55 -12.25
C SER A 100 -6.81 -0.09 -12.33
N SER A 101 -7.77 -0.90 -11.90
CA SER A 101 -9.19 -0.55 -11.83
C SER A 101 -9.59 -0.08 -10.42
N GLY A 102 -10.87 0.26 -10.18
CA GLY A 102 -11.36 0.63 -8.85
C GLY A 102 -10.61 1.84 -8.25
N PRO A 103 -10.27 1.87 -6.94
CA PRO A 103 -9.51 2.96 -6.34
C PRO A 103 -8.08 3.10 -6.89
N PHE A 104 -7.49 2.03 -7.45
CA PHE A 104 -6.14 2.07 -8.02
C PHE A 104 -6.05 2.92 -9.29
N ARG A 105 -7.19 3.27 -9.93
CA ARG A 105 -7.18 4.22 -11.06
C ARG A 105 -6.84 5.67 -10.65
N TYR A 106 -7.05 6.01 -9.38
CA TYR A 106 -6.91 7.38 -8.88
C TYR A 106 -5.59 7.59 -8.13
N THR A 107 -5.13 6.56 -7.42
CA THR A 107 -3.85 6.57 -6.72
C THR A 107 -3.24 5.18 -6.80
N ARG A 108 -1.92 5.11 -6.94
CA ARG A 108 -1.19 3.84 -6.87
C ARG A 108 -1.25 3.17 -5.49
N ASN A 109 -1.59 3.94 -4.45
CA ASN A 109 -1.48 3.53 -3.06
C ASN A 109 -2.75 3.81 -2.24
N PRO A 110 -3.94 3.29 -2.65
CA PRO A 110 -5.21 3.65 -2.03
C PRO A 110 -5.30 3.24 -0.55
N LEU A 111 -4.65 2.14 -0.15
CA LEU A 111 -4.61 1.71 1.25
C LEU A 111 -3.77 2.65 2.13
N TYR A 112 -2.65 3.19 1.64
CA TYR A 112 -1.84 4.15 2.40
C TYR A 112 -2.54 5.49 2.57
N LEU A 113 -3.27 5.90 1.55
CA LEU A 113 -4.18 7.02 1.66
C LEU A 113 -5.27 6.77 2.72
N ALA A 114 -5.93 5.61 2.70
CA ALA A 114 -6.95 5.28 3.69
C ALA A 114 -6.36 5.31 5.12
N LEU A 115 -5.16 4.77 5.34
CA LEU A 115 -4.48 4.83 6.64
C LEU A 115 -4.12 6.26 7.06
N ALA A 116 -3.70 7.12 6.13
CA ALA A 116 -3.44 8.54 6.41
C ALA A 116 -4.71 9.29 6.84
N LEU A 117 -5.82 9.05 6.12
CA LEU A 117 -7.13 9.63 6.46
C LEU A 117 -7.67 9.09 7.79
N LEU A 118 -7.47 7.80 8.09
CA LEU A 118 -7.84 7.20 9.36
C LEU A 118 -7.06 7.83 10.51
N HIS A 119 -5.74 7.96 10.36
CA HIS A 119 -4.87 8.58 11.37
C HIS A 119 -5.29 10.03 11.64
N GLY A 120 -5.45 10.86 10.60
CA GLY A 120 -5.92 12.23 10.75
C GLY A 120 -7.33 12.31 11.35
N GLY A 121 -8.24 11.43 10.91
CA GLY A 121 -9.59 11.31 11.44
C GLY A 121 -9.61 11.01 12.94
N ILE A 122 -8.79 10.06 13.40
CA ILE A 122 -8.64 9.75 14.84
C ILE A 122 -8.17 10.99 15.60
N GLY A 123 -7.15 11.71 15.11
CA GLY A 123 -6.67 12.93 15.74
C GLY A 123 -7.77 14.00 15.87
N LEU A 124 -8.61 14.16 14.86
CA LEU A 124 -9.73 15.11 14.88
C LEU A 124 -10.88 14.65 15.80
N VAL A 125 -11.30 13.39 15.73
CA VAL A 125 -12.37 12.83 16.59
C VAL A 125 -12.00 12.93 18.06
N THR A 126 -10.73 12.72 18.38
CA THR A 126 -10.23 12.76 19.77
C THR A 126 -9.83 14.16 20.23
N GLY A 127 -9.85 15.17 19.34
CA GLY A 127 -9.34 16.51 19.64
C GLY A 127 -7.85 16.52 19.99
N ASN A 128 -7.09 15.52 19.55
CA ASN A 128 -5.70 15.33 19.94
C ASN A 128 -4.75 15.86 18.85
N ALA A 129 -4.26 17.08 19.05
CA ALA A 129 -3.29 17.70 18.15
C ALA A 129 -1.97 16.92 18.04
N TRP A 130 -1.55 16.18 19.07
CA TRP A 130 -0.33 15.39 19.03
C TRP A 130 -0.43 14.22 18.06
N ILE A 131 -1.60 13.58 17.93
CA ILE A 131 -1.85 12.57 16.89
C ILE A 131 -1.74 13.20 15.50
N LEU A 132 -2.24 14.42 15.31
CA LEU A 132 -2.09 15.11 14.02
C LEU A 132 -0.62 15.49 13.74
N LEU A 133 0.15 15.83 14.77
CA LEU A 133 1.57 16.15 14.64
C LEU A 133 2.46 14.93 14.35
N THR A 134 2.06 13.71 14.75
CA THR A 134 2.78 12.49 14.40
C THR A 134 2.48 12.01 12.97
N LEU A 135 1.44 12.54 12.31
CA LEU A 135 1.08 12.15 10.95
C LEU A 135 2.17 12.50 9.91
N PRO A 136 2.73 13.73 9.82
CA PRO A 136 3.80 14.03 8.86
C PRO A 136 5.01 13.09 8.94
N PRO A 137 5.64 12.82 10.10
CA PRO A 137 6.76 11.88 10.17
C PRO A 137 6.34 10.44 9.80
N VAL A 138 5.14 10.00 10.18
CA VAL A 138 4.61 8.69 9.75
C VAL A 138 4.50 8.61 8.22
N LEU A 139 3.97 9.65 7.56
CA LEU A 139 3.87 9.70 6.11
C LEU A 139 5.23 9.69 5.42
N LEU A 140 6.23 10.36 5.99
CA LEU A 140 7.60 10.31 5.48
C LEU A 140 8.17 8.88 5.59
N ILE A 141 7.98 8.21 6.73
CA ILE A 141 8.44 6.83 6.92
C ILE A 141 7.76 5.91 5.89
N VAL A 142 6.44 5.95 5.77
CA VAL A 142 5.69 5.12 4.81
C VAL A 142 6.13 5.42 3.37
N ARG A 143 6.33 6.70 3.02
CA ARG A 143 6.76 7.09 1.67
C ARG A 143 8.12 6.50 1.30
N TYR A 144 9.12 6.67 2.15
CA TYR A 144 10.51 6.34 1.81
C TYR A 144 10.88 4.89 2.10
N TYR A 145 10.31 4.27 3.14
CA TYR A 145 10.67 2.92 3.55
C TYR A 145 9.72 1.83 3.06
N VAL A 146 8.46 2.18 2.79
CA VAL A 146 7.46 1.21 2.32
C VAL A 146 7.20 1.41 0.83
N ILE A 147 6.61 2.55 0.46
CA ILE A 147 6.14 2.81 -0.92
C ILE A 147 7.30 2.71 -1.90
N ALA A 148 8.44 3.36 -1.62
CA ALA A 148 9.58 3.31 -2.54
C ALA A 148 10.07 1.88 -2.83
N ARG A 149 10.01 0.97 -1.84
CA ARG A 149 10.43 -0.43 -2.00
C ARG A 149 9.41 -1.24 -2.79
N GLU A 150 8.12 -1.01 -2.52
CA GLU A 150 7.02 -1.61 -3.26
C GLU A 150 7.01 -1.20 -4.73
N GLU A 151 7.19 0.10 -5.01
CA GLU A 151 7.24 0.58 -6.40
C GLU A 151 8.47 0.05 -7.14
N ALA A 152 9.63 -0.04 -6.48
CA ALA A 152 10.82 -0.66 -7.07
C ALA A 152 10.64 -2.16 -7.34
N TYR A 153 9.91 -2.86 -6.47
CA TYR A 153 9.53 -4.25 -6.69
C TYR A 153 8.58 -4.39 -7.89
N LEU A 154 7.51 -3.59 -7.94
CA LEU A 154 6.53 -3.60 -9.04
C LEU A 154 7.18 -3.24 -10.38
N ALA A 155 8.08 -2.25 -10.41
CA ALA A 155 8.83 -1.89 -11.62
C ALA A 155 9.70 -3.05 -12.12
N ARG A 156 10.38 -3.78 -11.21
CA ARG A 156 11.16 -4.97 -11.58
C ARG A 156 10.28 -6.13 -12.07
N ARG A 157 9.11 -6.32 -11.46
CA ARG A 157 8.19 -7.43 -11.74
C ARG A 157 7.43 -7.26 -13.06
N PHE A 158 6.92 -6.06 -13.31
CA PHE A 158 5.99 -5.76 -14.41
C PHE A 158 6.61 -4.90 -15.52
N GLY A 159 7.83 -4.37 -15.32
CA GLY A 159 8.56 -3.62 -16.34
C GLY A 159 7.77 -2.44 -16.91
N GLN A 160 7.70 -2.38 -18.24
CA GLN A 160 7.07 -1.28 -18.97
C GLN A 160 5.58 -1.08 -18.61
N ASN A 161 4.83 -2.17 -18.38
CA ASN A 161 3.41 -2.08 -18.00
C ASN A 161 3.21 -1.25 -16.72
N TYR A 162 4.13 -1.37 -15.76
CA TYR A 162 4.09 -0.58 -14.54
C TYR A 162 4.55 0.87 -14.75
N LEU A 163 5.56 1.11 -15.58
CA LEU A 163 6.00 2.46 -15.93
C LEU A 163 4.89 3.26 -16.62
N ASP A 164 4.18 2.63 -17.56
CA ASP A 164 3.04 3.23 -18.25
C ASP A 164 1.90 3.56 -17.27
N TYR A 165 1.66 2.67 -16.30
CA TYR A 165 0.71 2.91 -15.22
C TYR A 165 1.16 4.07 -14.30
N GLN A 166 2.44 4.13 -13.92
CA GLN A 166 2.99 5.22 -13.11
C GLN A 166 2.89 6.58 -13.81
N ALA A 167 2.99 6.62 -15.15
CA ALA A 167 2.82 7.84 -15.93
C ALA A 167 1.37 8.36 -15.92
N ARG A 168 0.38 7.45 -15.82
CA ARG A 168 -1.06 7.81 -15.80
C ARG A 168 -1.59 8.09 -14.40
N VAL A 169 -1.06 7.41 -13.38
CA VAL A 169 -1.60 7.45 -12.01
C VAL A 169 -0.56 7.98 -11.05
N ARG A 170 -0.91 9.03 -10.32
CA ARG A 170 -0.01 9.64 -9.34
C ARG A 170 0.15 8.75 -8.10
N ARG A 171 1.28 8.92 -7.40
CA ARG A 171 1.60 8.14 -6.20
C ARG A 171 0.63 8.45 -5.05
N TRP A 172 0.42 9.75 -4.85
CA TRP A 172 -0.63 10.38 -4.07
C TRP A 172 -1.41 11.26 -5.07
N PHE A 173 -2.71 11.46 -4.88
CA PHE A 173 -3.61 12.17 -5.81
C PHE A 173 -2.99 13.33 -6.61
#